data_AF-D8SK86-F1
#
_entry.id   AF-D8SK86-F1
#
_cell.length_a   1.000
_cell.length_b   1.000
_cell.length_c   1.000
_cell.angle_alpha   90.00
_cell.angle_beta   90.00
_cell.angle_gamma   90.00
#
_symmetry.space_group_name_H-M   'P 1'
#
loop_
_entity.id
_entity.type
_entity.pdbx_description
1 polymer ?
#
loop_
_entity_poly.entity_id
_entity_poly.type
_entity_poly.pdbx_seq_one_letter_code
_entity_poly.pdbx_strand_id
1 'polypeptide(L)'
;SLDATATAELFSLYHEWQKENATKLCKRQEDLGYRIEAVEELALKLFQRLGHSASVMRTTASHLDQVGKLRSDVKDMKQILETTLHEYNSLCKNIHDNGPEFLKPSAKPFSASDFDNSPFQQ
;
A
#
# COMPACT_ATOMS: atom_id res chain seq x y z
N SER A 1 -21.55 -80.99 3.40
CA SER A 1 -20.89 -79.90 2.64
C SER A 1 -21.75 -78.66 2.75
N LEU A 2 -21.17 -77.47 2.59
CA LEU A 2 -21.98 -76.26 2.42
C LEU A 2 -22.83 -76.43 1.15
N ASP A 3 -24.08 -75.98 1.20
CA ASP A 3 -24.99 -76.01 0.06
C ASP A 3 -24.51 -75.03 -1.03
N ALA A 4 -24.47 -75.50 -2.28
CA ALA A 4 -23.91 -74.74 -3.41
C ALA A 4 -24.75 -73.50 -3.73
N THR A 5 -26.07 -73.60 -3.56
CA THR A 5 -27.02 -72.51 -3.82
C THR A 5 -26.84 -71.39 -2.79
N ALA A 6 -26.84 -71.73 -1.49
CA ALA A 6 -26.60 -70.76 -0.42
C ALA A 6 -25.25 -70.04 -0.58
N THR A 7 -24.22 -70.75 -1.06
CA THR A 7 -22.90 -70.16 -1.30
C THR A 7 -22.93 -69.16 -2.47
N ALA A 8 -23.65 -69.48 -3.56
CA ALA A 8 -23.80 -68.60 -4.71
C ALA A 8 -24.60 -67.32 -4.38
N GLU A 9 -25.67 -67.44 -3.60
CA GLU A 9 -26.46 -66.30 -3.13
C GLU A 9 -25.63 -65.34 -2.28
N LEU A 10 -24.80 -65.87 -1.38
CA LEU A 10 -23.91 -65.06 -0.55
C LEU A 10 -22.87 -64.30 -1.38
N PHE A 11 -22.28 -64.93 -2.39
CA PHE A 11 -21.37 -64.24 -3.31
C PHE A 11 -22.06 -63.17 -4.15
N SER A 12 -23.30 -63.42 -4.59
CA SER A 12 -24.11 -62.43 -5.31
C SER A 12 -24.37 -61.20 -4.43
N LEU A 13 -24.84 -61.41 -3.20
CA LEU A 13 -25.10 -60.34 -2.23
C LEU A 13 -23.83 -59.56 -1.90
N TYR A 14 -22.71 -60.25 -1.69
CA TYR A 14 -21.41 -59.61 -1.45
C TYR A 14 -20.95 -58.78 -2.66
N HIS A 15 -21.15 -59.29 -3.88
CA HIS A 15 -20.77 -58.58 -5.10
C HIS A 15 -21.59 -57.31 -5.31
N GLU A 16 -22.91 -57.36 -5.06
CA GLU A 16 -23.77 -56.18 -5.09
C GLU A 16 -23.35 -55.15 -4.05
N TRP A 17 -23.10 -55.58 -2.81
CA TRP A 17 -22.62 -54.70 -1.75
C TRP A 17 -21.27 -54.07 -2.09
N GLN A 18 -20.34 -54.83 -2.65
CA GLN A 18 -19.04 -54.32 -3.15
C GLN A 18 -19.24 -53.26 -4.23
N LYS A 19 -20.11 -53.53 -5.21
CA LYS A 19 -20.40 -52.60 -6.30
C LYS A 19 -21.04 -51.30 -5.79
N GLU A 20 -21.97 -51.40 -4.85
CA GLU A 20 -22.61 -50.23 -4.25
C GLU A 20 -21.60 -49.38 -3.47
N ASN A 21 -20.71 -50.01 -2.69
CA ASN A 21 -19.66 -49.31 -1.96
C ASN A 21 -18.63 -48.66 -2.87
N ALA A 22 -18.17 -49.36 -3.91
CA ALA A 22 -17.29 -48.79 -4.92
C ALA A 22 -17.92 -47.54 -5.56
N THR A 23 -19.21 -47.62 -5.92
CA THR A 23 -19.95 -46.48 -6.47
C THR A 23 -20.03 -45.30 -5.50
N LYS A 24 -20.32 -45.57 -4.22
CA LYS A 24 -20.37 -44.52 -3.17
C LYS A 24 -18.99 -43.89 -2.96
N LEU A 25 -17.92 -44.69 -3.00
CA LEU A 25 -16.55 -44.21 -2.86
C LEU A 25 -16.15 -43.31 -4.04
N CYS A 26 -16.41 -43.74 -5.28
CA CYS A 26 -16.13 -42.94 -6.48
C CYS A 26 -16.83 -41.58 -6.42
N LYS A 27 -18.13 -41.54 -6.08
CA LYS A 27 -18.87 -40.27 -5.95
C LYS A 27 -18.27 -39.33 -4.90
N ARG A 28 -17.81 -39.88 -3.77
CA ARG A 28 -17.15 -39.08 -2.72
C ARG A 28 -15.78 -38.56 -3.19
N GLN A 29 -15.04 -39.37 -3.94
CA GLN A 29 -13.75 -38.96 -4.51
C GLN A 29 -13.93 -37.86 -5.57
N GLU A 30 -14.96 -37.96 -6.41
CA GLU A 30 -15.30 -36.92 -7.39
C GLU A 30 -15.68 -35.60 -6.70
N ASP A 31 -16.58 -35.63 -5.70
CA ASP A 31 -16.93 -34.43 -4.92
C ASP A 31 -15.71 -33.80 -4.23
N LEU A 32 -14.82 -34.64 -3.68
CA LEU A 32 -13.58 -34.16 -3.08
C LEU A 32 -12.65 -33.53 -4.12
N GLY A 33 -12.52 -34.12 -5.31
CA GLY A 33 -11.75 -33.58 -6.43
C GLY A 33 -12.24 -32.19 -6.84
N TYR A 34 -13.54 -32.02 -7.05
CA TYR A 34 -14.13 -30.71 -7.39
C TYR A 34 -13.88 -29.65 -6.33
N ARG A 35 -13.94 -30.03 -5.04
CA ARG A 35 -13.64 -29.10 -3.93
C ARG A 35 -12.17 -28.71 -3.90
N ILE A 36 -11.26 -29.65 -4.16
CA ILE A 36 -9.82 -29.36 -4.21
C ILE A 36 -9.54 -28.38 -5.34
N GLU A 37 -10.04 -28.65 -6.55
CA GLU A 37 -9.88 -27.76 -7.71
C GLU A 37 -10.40 -26.34 -7.42
N ALA A 38 -11.59 -26.23 -6.82
CA ALA A 38 -12.16 -24.94 -6.47
C ALA A 38 -11.32 -24.18 -5.42
N VAL A 39 -10.77 -24.88 -4.43
CA VAL A 39 -9.90 -24.29 -3.41
C VAL A 39 -8.56 -23.86 -4.00
N GLU A 40 -7.97 -24.67 -4.88
CA GLU A 40 -6.73 -24.33 -5.58
C GLU A 40 -6.88 -23.08 -6.46
N GLU A 41 -7.97 -23.02 -7.24
CA GLU A 41 -8.29 -21.84 -8.06
C GLU A 41 -8.46 -20.58 -7.18
N LEU A 42 -9.19 -20.71 -6.08
CA LEU A 42 -9.39 -19.61 -5.14
C LEU A 42 -8.07 -19.17 -4.48
N ALA A 43 -7.24 -20.12 -4.07
CA ALA A 43 -5.94 -19.84 -3.46
C ALA A 43 -5.02 -19.09 -4.43
N LEU A 44 -5.00 -19.48 -5.71
CA LEU A 44 -4.21 -18.81 -6.74
C LEU A 44 -4.69 -17.37 -6.98
N LYS A 45 -6.01 -17.16 -7.07
CA LYS A 45 -6.61 -15.81 -7.20
C LYS A 45 -6.31 -14.94 -5.98
N LEU A 46 -6.40 -15.48 -4.78
CA LEU A 46 -6.05 -14.78 -3.54
C LEU A 46 -4.58 -14.40 -3.53
N PHE A 47 -3.68 -15.31 -3.89
CA PHE A 47 -2.25 -15.06 -3.97
C PHE A 47 -1.92 -13.94 -4.95
N GLN A 48 -2.49 -13.98 -6.16
CA GLN A 48 -2.31 -12.92 -7.17
C GLN A 48 -2.77 -11.55 -6.65
N ARG A 49 -3.98 -11.49 -6.04
CA ARG A 49 -4.53 -10.25 -5.49
C ARG A 49 -3.68 -9.69 -4.36
N LEU A 50 -3.24 -10.54 -3.43
CA LEU A 50 -2.37 -10.14 -2.32
C LEU A 50 -1.00 -9.68 -2.83
N GLY A 51 -0.42 -10.37 -3.82
CA GLY A 51 0.83 -9.95 -4.45
C GLY A 51 0.73 -8.58 -5.11
N HIS A 52 -0.35 -8.33 -5.85
CA HIS A 52 -0.62 -7.01 -6.44
C HIS A 52 -0.79 -5.93 -5.37
N SER A 53 -1.60 -6.21 -4.34
CA SER A 53 -1.82 -5.28 -3.22
C SER A 53 -0.51 -4.92 -2.51
N ALA A 54 0.34 -5.91 -2.22
CA ALA A 54 1.65 -5.68 -1.61
C ALA A 54 2.58 -4.84 -2.51
N SER A 55 2.52 -5.04 -3.83
CA SER A 55 3.27 -4.23 -4.79
C SER A 55 2.83 -2.76 -4.77
N VAL A 56 1.51 -2.52 -4.85
CA VAL A 56 0.93 -1.18 -4.77
C VAL A 56 1.30 -0.50 -3.45
N MET A 57 1.15 -1.19 -2.32
CA MET A 57 1.52 -0.65 -1.00
C MET A 57 3.00 -0.26 -0.93
N ARG A 58 3.90 -1.06 -1.50
CA ARG A 58 5.34 -0.76 -1.54
C ARG A 58 5.62 0.52 -2.34
N THR A 59 4.96 0.67 -3.49
CA THR A 59 5.07 1.87 -4.33
C THR A 59 4.52 3.10 -3.60
N THR A 60 3.35 2.99 -2.97
CA THR A 60 2.77 4.08 -2.16
C THR A 60 3.69 4.47 -1.00
N ALA A 61 4.27 3.50 -0.29
CA ALA A 61 5.22 3.78 0.78
C ALA A 61 6.46 4.53 0.28
N SER A 62 7.01 4.15 -0.88
CA SER A 62 8.12 4.87 -1.53
C SER A 62 7.75 6.32 -1.88
N HIS A 63 6.56 6.55 -2.43
CA HIS A 63 6.09 7.91 -2.71
C HIS A 63 5.91 8.74 -1.43
N LEU A 64 5.39 8.15 -0.36
CA LEU A 64 5.23 8.83 0.92
C LEU A 64 6.59 9.20 1.55
N ASP A 65 7.60 8.35 1.41
CA ASP A 65 8.97 8.66 1.83
C ASP A 65 9.54 9.86 1.07
N GLN A 66 9.34 9.91 -0.26
CA GLN A 66 9.76 11.05 -1.08
C GLN A 66 9.04 12.34 -0.68
N VAL A 67 7.74 12.29 -0.40
CA VAL A 67 6.97 13.44 0.12
C VAL A 67 7.51 13.86 1.49
N GLY A 68 7.87 12.90 2.36
CA GLY A 68 8.51 13.16 3.64
C GLY A 68 9.82 13.92 3.49
N LYS A 69 10.67 13.50 2.55
CA LYS A 69 11.92 14.20 2.22
C LYS A 69 11.66 15.62 1.72
N LEU A 70 10.76 15.78 0.74
CA LEU A 70 10.42 17.09 0.20
C LEU A 70 9.89 18.05 1.28
N ARG A 71 9.06 17.54 2.21
CA ARG A 71 8.58 18.32 3.35
C ARG A 71 9.73 18.81 4.24
N SER A 72 10.75 17.98 4.47
CA SER A 72 11.95 18.39 5.21
C SER A 72 12.70 19.49 4.47
N ASP A 73 12.96 19.30 3.17
CA ASP A 73 13.68 20.27 2.34
C ASP A 73 12.96 21.64 2.32
N VAL A 74 11.63 21.64 2.21
CA VAL A 74 10.81 22.86 2.27
C VAL A 74 10.91 23.55 3.62
N LYS A 75 10.95 22.78 4.72
CA LYS A 75 11.13 23.35 6.06
C LYS A 75 12.50 24.00 6.21
N ASP A 76 13.54 23.35 5.72
CA ASP A 76 14.92 23.85 5.79
C ASP A 76 15.06 25.12 4.93
N MET A 77 14.51 25.11 3.71
CA MET A 77 14.47 26.30 2.84
C MET A 77 13.72 27.46 3.49
N LYS A 78 12.59 27.20 4.14
CA LYS A 78 11.85 28.23 4.88
C LYS A 78 12.71 28.84 5.99
N GLN A 79 13.38 28.01 6.79
CA GLN A 79 14.24 28.49 7.88
C GLN A 79 15.41 29.33 7.36
N ILE A 80 16.05 28.90 6.26
CA ILE A 80 17.11 29.67 5.62
C ILE A 80 16.57 31.03 5.15
N LEU A 81 15.41 31.06 4.51
CA LEU A 81 14.80 32.30 4.04
C LEU A 81 14.48 33.26 5.18
N GLU A 82 13.88 32.76 6.27
CA GLU A 82 13.60 33.55 7.48
C GLU A 82 14.88 34.16 8.07
N THR A 83 15.96 33.38 8.09
CA THR A 83 17.28 33.83 8.58
C THR A 83 17.86 34.92 7.68
N THR A 84 17.93 34.69 6.36
CA THR A 84 18.44 35.67 5.38
C THR A 84 17.61 36.97 5.40
N LEU A 85 16.29 36.87 5.56
CA LEU A 85 15.41 38.04 5.64
C LEU A 85 15.66 38.84 6.92
N HIS A 86 15.89 38.16 8.05
CA HIS A 86 16.26 38.80 9.30
C HIS A 86 17.61 39.53 9.20
N GLU A 87 18.61 38.89 8.58
CA GLU A 87 19.92 39.51 8.30
C GLU A 87 19.80 40.72 7.38
N TYR A 88 19.02 40.60 6.30
CA TYR A 88 18.74 41.70 5.37
C TYR A 88 18.09 42.89 6.08
N ASN A 89 17.03 42.65 6.87
CA ASN A 89 16.33 43.70 7.60
C ASN A 89 17.22 44.38 8.64
N SER A 90 18.07 43.60 9.31
CA SER A 90 19.08 44.13 10.25
C SER A 90 20.10 45.02 9.53
N LEU A 91 20.54 44.62 8.34
CA LEU A 91 21.43 45.43 7.50
C LEU A 91 20.74 46.72 7.04
N CYS A 92 19.51 46.66 6.55
CA CYS A 92 18.73 47.84 6.17
C CYS A 92 18.63 48.84 7.33
N LYS A 93 18.31 48.35 8.52
CA LYS A 93 18.25 49.19 9.73
C LYS A 93 19.60 49.82 10.04
N ASN A 94 20.70 49.06 9.98
CA ASN A 94 22.04 49.60 10.22
C ASN A 94 22.45 50.67 9.19
N ILE A 95 22.11 50.48 7.90
CA ILE A 95 22.37 51.49 6.86
C ILE A 95 21.55 52.75 7.12
N HIS A 96 20.30 52.60 7.57
CA HIS A 96 19.45 53.74 7.90
C HIS A 96 20.01 54.55 9.09
N ASP A 97 20.41 53.85 10.16
CA ASP A 97 20.85 54.45 11.42
C ASP A 97 22.28 55.01 11.33
N ASN A 98 23.21 54.26 10.71
CA ASN A 98 24.65 54.52 10.74
C ASN A 98 25.30 54.66 9.36
N GLY A 99 24.56 54.49 8.27
CA GLY A 99 25.08 54.53 6.92
C GLY A 99 25.28 55.95 6.38
N PRO A 100 26.07 56.12 5.30
CA PRO A 100 26.25 57.41 4.65
C PRO A 100 24.95 57.90 4.00
N GLU A 101 24.74 59.23 4.00
CA GLU A 101 23.48 59.89 3.58
C GLU A 101 22.95 59.42 2.22
N PHE A 102 23.81 59.12 1.25
CA PHE A 102 23.40 58.67 -0.08
C PHE A 102 22.85 57.23 -0.11
N LEU A 103 23.13 56.39 0.89
CA LEU A 103 22.63 55.00 0.96
C LEU A 103 21.33 54.87 1.77
N LYS A 104 21.06 55.81 2.69
CA LYS A 104 19.86 55.79 3.54
C LYS A 104 18.53 55.66 2.76
N PRO A 105 18.33 56.32 1.59
CA PRO A 105 17.09 56.19 0.81
C PRO A 105 16.90 54.81 0.16
N SER A 106 17.98 54.06 -0.05
CA SER A 106 17.96 52.75 -0.72
C SER A 106 17.67 51.58 0.23
N ALA A 107 17.90 51.78 1.53
CA ALA A 107 17.72 50.76 2.56
C ALA A 107 16.24 50.61 2.96
N LYS A 108 15.48 49.82 2.20
CA LYS A 108 14.08 49.49 2.50
C LYS A 108 13.96 48.07 3.07
N PRO A 109 13.59 47.90 4.35
CA PRO A 109 13.39 46.57 4.91
C PRO A 109 12.20 45.85 4.27
N PHE A 110 12.27 44.52 4.26
CA PHE A 110 11.25 43.61 3.77
C PHE A 110 10.17 43.38 4.83
N SER A 111 8.88 43.42 4.45
CA SER A 111 7.75 43.29 5.38
C SER A 111 7.01 41.96 5.20
N ALA A 112 6.52 41.37 6.30
CA ALA A 112 5.68 40.16 6.24
C ALA A 112 4.35 40.39 5.48
N SER A 113 3.86 41.62 5.41
CA SER A 113 2.69 42.00 4.60
C SER A 113 2.89 41.78 3.09
N ASP A 114 4.13 41.62 2.64
CA ASP A 114 4.44 41.34 1.24
C ASP A 114 4.10 39.88 0.85
N PHE A 115 3.91 38.98 1.84
CA PHE A 115 3.54 37.57 1.61
C PHE A 115 2.02 37.31 1.47
N ASP A 116 1.17 38.20 2.00
CA ASP A 116 -0.29 37.99 2.09
C ASP A 116 -1.03 38.10 0.74
N ASN A 117 -0.32 38.44 -0.34
CA ASN A 117 -0.84 38.51 -1.72
C ASN A 117 -0.52 37.26 -2.57
N SER A 118 -0.13 36.13 -1.96
CA SER A 118 0.24 34.90 -2.68
C SER A 118 -0.94 33.92 -2.85
N PRO A 119 -1.15 33.33 -4.04
CA PRO A 119 -2.30 32.45 -4.34
C PRO A 119 -2.25 31.05 -3.69
N PHE A 120 -1.28 30.75 -2.82
CA PHE A 120 -1.06 29.41 -2.25
C PHE A 120 -1.65 29.21 -0.84
N GLN A 121 -2.69 29.98 -0.47
CA GLN A 121 -3.41 29.88 0.82
C GLN A 121 -4.69 29.01 0.75
N GLN A 122 -4.88 28.18 -0.29
CA GLN A 122 -6.00 27.23 -0.39
C GLN A 122 -5.57 25.79 -0.15
#